data_AF-A0A0R3ELE6-F1
#
_entry.id   AF-A0A0R3ELE6-F1
#
_cell.length_a   1.000
_cell.length_b   1.000
_cell.length_c   1.000
_cell.angle_alpha   90.00
_cell.angle_beta   90.00
_cell.angle_gamma   90.00
#
_symmetry.space_group_name_H-M   'P 1'
#
loop_
_entity.id
_entity.type
_entity.pdbx_description
1 polymer ?
#
loop_
_entity_poly.entity_id
_entity_poly.type
_entity_poly.pdbx_seq_one_letter_code
_entity_poly.pdbx_strand_id
1 'polypeptide(L)' 'MGRKHGEPLVRLVDVEVVSVCRQQLNTITREDVAREGFAGWTTRRFVKFFCDSHGGCDPWSEVTRIEWRYLDA' A
#
# COMPACT_ATOMS: atom_id res chain seq x y z
N MET A 1 -9.20 -8.07 -1.50
CA MET A 1 -9.65 -6.70 -1.85
C MET A 1 -9.48 -6.48 -3.34
N GLY A 2 -10.22 -5.52 -3.92
CA GLY A 2 -10.05 -5.12 -5.31
C GLY A 2 -11.36 -5.01 -6.07
N ARG A 3 -11.26 -4.40 -7.24
CA ARG A 3 -12.30 -4.31 -8.27
C ARG A 3 -12.85 -5.69 -8.62
N LYS A 4 -14.17 -5.80 -8.79
CA LYS A 4 -14.81 -7.02 -9.30
C LYS A 4 -14.73 -7.10 -10.82
N HIS A 5 -14.81 -8.32 -11.33
CA HIS A 5 -14.93 -8.54 -12.77
C HIS A 5 -16.15 -7.77 -13.33
N GLY A 6 -15.94 -7.01 -14.40
CA GLY A 6 -16.99 -6.29 -15.11
C GLY A 6 -17.34 -4.89 -14.58
N GLU A 7 -16.76 -4.42 -13.47
CA GLU A 7 -16.95 -3.02 -13.05
C GLU A 7 -16.41 -2.06 -14.16
N PRO A 8 -16.85 -0.81 -14.31
CA PRO A 8 -16.20 0.13 -15.24
C PRO A 8 -14.85 0.62 -14.68
N LEU A 9 -13.86 0.86 -15.54
CA LEU A 9 -12.62 1.54 -15.14
C LEU A 9 -12.81 3.04 -15.35
N VAL A 10 -12.76 3.80 -14.26
CA VAL A 10 -12.77 5.27 -14.30
C VAL A 10 -11.34 5.74 -14.07
N ARG A 11 -10.78 6.50 -15.02
CA ARG A 11 -9.48 7.15 -14.85
C ARG A 11 -9.64 8.29 -13.84
N LEU A 12 -8.89 8.23 -12.75
CA LEU A 12 -8.90 9.26 -11.71
C LEU A 12 -7.88 10.36 -12.02
N VAL A 13 -6.60 10.00 -12.11
CA VAL A 13 -5.48 10.92 -12.32
C VAL A 13 -4.23 10.15 -12.75
N ASP A 14 -3.25 10.86 -13.29
CA ASP A 14 -1.91 10.33 -13.56
C ASP A 14 -0.94 10.59 -12.41
N VAL A 15 -0.07 9.61 -12.17
CA VAL A 15 0.98 9.67 -11.15
C VAL A 15 2.30 9.21 -11.74
N GLU A 16 3.40 9.76 -11.24
CA GLU A 16 4.75 9.28 -11.52
C GLU A 16 5.22 8.35 -10.41
N VAL A 17 5.68 7.15 -10.77
CA VAL A 17 6.37 6.26 -9.84
C VAL A 17 7.80 6.76 -9.65
N VAL A 18 8.15 7.12 -8.43
CA VAL A 18 9.47 7.67 -8.08
C VAL A 18 10.41 6.63 -7.48
N SER A 19 9.86 5.54 -6.90
CA SER A 19 10.66 4.45 -6.35
C SER A 19 9.88 3.14 -6.32
N VAL A 20 10.59 2.03 -6.56
CA VAL A 20 10.07 0.67 -6.39
C VAL A 20 11.14 -0.16 -5.70
N CYS A 21 10.80 -0.76 -4.56
CA CYS A 21 11.71 -1.67 -3.87
C CYS A 21 10.95 -2.84 -3.23
N ARG A 22 11.70 -3.90 -2.90
CA ARG A 22 11.22 -5.05 -2.14
C ARG A 22 11.66 -4.91 -0.69
N GLN A 23 10.75 -5.14 0.24
CA GLN A 23 11.04 -5.08 1.68
C GLN A 23 10.11 -6.02 2.44
N GLN A 24 10.48 -6.42 3.66
CA GLN A 24 9.58 -7.17 4.53
C GLN A 24 8.41 -6.28 4.99
N LEU A 25 7.21 -6.84 5.09
CA LEU A 25 6.02 -6.06 5.47
C LEU A 25 6.17 -5.39 6.85
N ASN A 26 6.78 -6.07 7.81
CA ASN A 26 6.99 -5.57 9.17
C ASN A 26 8.01 -4.41 9.29
N THR A 27 8.75 -4.08 8.24
CA THR A 27 9.68 -2.93 8.24
C THR A 27 8.99 -1.61 7.89
N ILE A 28 7.68 -1.63 7.65
CA ILE A 28 6.90 -0.43 7.34
C ILE A 28 6.98 0.61 8.49
N THR A 29 7.15 1.88 8.12
CA THR A 29 7.25 2.99 9.08
C THR A 29 5.88 3.60 9.39
N ARG A 30 5.78 4.46 10.42
CA ARG A 30 4.53 5.19 10.71
C ARG A 30 4.20 6.19 9.61
N GLU A 31 5.22 6.76 8.99
CA GLU A 31 5.15 7.71 7.89
C GLU A 31 4.58 7.03 6.63
N ASP A 32 5.01 5.80 6.33
CA ASP A 32 4.44 4.99 5.25
C ASP A 32 2.95 4.70 5.52
N VAL A 33 2.60 4.28 6.74
CA VAL A 33 1.19 4.02 7.13
C VAL A 33 0.32 5.29 6.96
N ALA A 34 0.86 6.46 7.30
CA ALA A 34 0.15 7.72 7.09
C ALA A 34 -0.02 8.03 5.58
N ARG A 35 1.01 7.80 4.76
CA ARG A 35 0.96 7.99 3.30
C ARG A 35 0.01 7.03 2.59
N GLU A 36 -0.18 5.82 3.14
CA GLU A 36 -1.21 4.87 2.70
C GLU A 36 -2.65 5.33 3.06
N GLY A 37 -2.81 6.47 3.73
CA GLY A 37 -4.12 7.03 4.10
C GLY A 37 -4.61 6.63 5.50
N PHE A 38 -3.76 5.97 6.31
CA PHE A 38 -4.11 5.51 7.65
C PHE A 38 -3.45 6.36 8.75
N ALA A 39 -3.50 7.69 8.60
CA ALA A 39 -2.96 8.62 9.59
C ALA A 39 -3.49 8.31 11.01
N GLY A 40 -2.58 8.25 11.99
CA GLY A 40 -2.91 7.90 13.38
C GLY A 40 -2.97 6.40 13.68
N TRP A 41 -2.85 5.52 12.68
CA TRP A 41 -2.73 4.08 12.93
C TRP A 41 -1.30 3.71 13.34
N THR A 42 -1.18 2.63 14.12
CA THR A 42 0.12 2.03 14.42
C THR A 42 0.55 1.08 13.30
N THR A 43 1.86 0.91 13.11
CA THR A 43 2.42 -0.06 12.15
C THR A 43 1.89 -1.47 12.41
N ARG A 44 1.83 -1.91 13.67
CA ARG A 44 1.26 -3.21 14.05
C ARG A 44 -0.19 -3.38 13.60
N ARG A 45 -1.03 -2.35 13.74
CA ARG A 45 -2.43 -2.38 13.30
C ARG A 45 -2.51 -2.50 11.77
N PHE A 46 -1.70 -1.73 11.05
CA PHE A 46 -1.64 -1.77 9.60
C PHE A 46 -1.16 -3.14 9.10
N VAL A 47 -0.06 -3.67 9.63
CA VAL A 47 0.47 -5.00 9.27
C VAL A 47 -0.59 -6.08 9.49
N LYS A 48 -1.28 -6.06 10.64
CA LYS A 48 -2.38 -7.00 10.89
C LYS A 48 -3.48 -6.88 9.82
N PHE A 49 -3.96 -5.67 9.58
CA PHE A 49 -4.98 -5.41 8.55
C PHE A 49 -4.54 -5.90 7.16
N PHE A 50 -3.27 -5.67 6.81
CA PHE A 50 -2.71 -6.07 5.54
C PHE A 50 -2.72 -7.60 5.38
N CYS A 51 -2.21 -8.35 6.36
CA CYS A 51 -2.21 -9.81 6.35
C CYS A 51 -3.63 -10.40 6.35
N ASP A 52 -4.57 -9.80 7.12
CA ASP A 52 -5.96 -10.24 7.15
C ASP A 52 -6.65 -10.05 5.77
N SER A 53 -6.22 -9.06 4.99
CA SER A 53 -6.84 -8.69 3.70
C SER A 53 -6.19 -9.34 2.47
N HIS A 54 -4.96 -9.85 2.61
CA HIS A 54 -4.18 -10.48 1.54
C HIS A 54 -3.80 -11.91 1.93
N GLY A 55 -4.54 -12.89 1.40
CA GLY A 55 -4.28 -14.29 1.66
C GLY A 55 -2.85 -14.70 1.28
N GLY A 56 -2.19 -15.45 2.16
CA GLY A 56 -0.80 -15.90 1.96
C GLY A 56 0.27 -14.87 2.31
N CYS A 57 -0.10 -13.75 2.91
CA CYS A 57 0.84 -12.76 3.41
C CYS A 57 0.94 -12.81 4.95
N ASP A 58 2.17 -12.72 5.45
CA ASP A 58 2.51 -12.64 6.86
C ASP A 58 3.48 -11.45 7.10
N PRO A 59 3.75 -11.06 8.36
CA PRO A 59 4.62 -9.90 8.65
C PRO A 59 6.04 -9.97 8.06
N TRP A 60 6.57 -11.16 7.78
CA TRP A 60 7.91 -11.36 7.21
C TRP A 60 7.90 -11.55 5.70
N SER A 61 6.72 -11.61 5.08
CA SER A 61 6.59 -11.68 3.63
C SER A 61 7.27 -10.48 2.98
N GLU A 62 8.03 -10.74 1.91
CA GLU A 62 8.52 -9.67 1.04
C GLU A 62 7.37 -9.09 0.21
N VAL A 63 7.19 -7.78 0.33
CA VAL A 63 6.19 -6.99 -0.40
C VAL A 63 6.88 -5.93 -1.26
N THR A 64 6.18 -5.43 -2.28
CA THR A 64 6.67 -4.32 -3.09
C THR A 64 6.19 -3.02 -2.47
N ARG A 65 7.13 -2.14 -2.10
CA ARG A 65 6.84 -0.75 -1.75
C ARG A 65 6.97 0.09 -3.00
N ILE A 66 5.90 0.78 -3.36
CA ILE A 66 5.85 1.69 -4.50
C ILE A 66 5.64 3.09 -3.96
N GLU A 67 6.60 3.98 -4.24
CA GLU A 67 6.46 5.40 -3.95
C GLU A 67 6.15 6.15 -5.25
N TRP A 68 5.19 7.06 -5.18
CA TRP A 68 4.73 7.82 -6.33
C TRP A 68 4.39 9.26 -5.92
N ARG A 69 4.30 10.14 -6.91
CA ARG A 69 3.83 11.52 -6.76
C ARG A 69 2.82 11.87 -7.85
N TYR A 70 1.94 12.82 -7.56
CA TYR A 70 1.09 13.42 -8.60
C TYR A 70 1.95 14.19 -9.61
N LEU A 71 1.51 14.22 -10.87
CA LEU A 71 2.17 15.00 -11.91
C LEU A 71 1.92 16.51 -11.74
N ASP A 72 0.73 16.90 -11.28
CA ASP A 72 0.25 18.29 -11.24
C ASP A 72 0.18 18.89 -9.82
N ALA A 73 1.02 18.44 -8.89
CA ALA A 73 1.04 18.95 -7.50
C ALA A 73 1.74 20.31 -7.37
#